data_AF-A0A3Q1HRW1-F1
#
_entry.id   AF-A0A3Q1HRW1-F1
#
_cell.length_a   1.000
_cell.length_b   1.000
_cell.length_c   1.000
_cell.angle_alpha   90.00
_cell.angle_beta   90.00
_cell.angle_gamma   90.00
#
_symmetry.space_group_name_H-M   'P 1'
#
loop_
_entity.id
_entity.type
_entity.pdbx_description
1 polymer ?
#
loop_
_entity_poly.entity_id
_entity_poly.type
_entity_poly.pdbx_seq_one_letter_code
_entity_poly.pdbx_strand_id
1 'polypeptide(L)'
;EEEEAGKAEAVDAAGSGPGQSPKPELSAAMRAKIERNRQRALMLRQARLASRPLSAAEGATSAKVSKTIDSGAGFFIEEEEDGEEDQKARKVVHQPAPVIEPDYLVCDDCEKPFMDSYLSNSFDLSVCDKCRDNEEKHKLISRTEAKQSYLLKDCDLDKREPPLRFILKKNPHNPRWGDMKLYLKLQVEKRCMEVWGSEEALEEARETREENKEVQKQKRFNKKVKELRRAVRSSMWTKDTSVHQHQYGPEEVVDPEEDLYKKTCSTCGHELTYEKM
;
A
#
# COMPACT_ATOMS: atom_id res chain seq x y z
N GLU A 1 -69.42 43.52 25.62
CA GLU A 1 -68.80 42.34 24.99
C GLU A 1 -67.67 42.80 24.04
N GLU A 2 -66.80 43.73 24.45
CA GLU A 2 -65.75 43.65 25.50
C GLU A 2 -64.40 43.17 24.93
N GLU A 3 -63.48 44.15 24.78
CA GLU A 3 -62.28 44.34 25.63
C GLU A 3 -61.28 43.17 25.82
N GLU A 4 -59.95 43.33 25.91
CA GLU A 4 -58.98 44.47 25.88
C GLU A 4 -57.87 44.15 24.83
N ALA A 5 -57.18 45.06 24.12
CA ALA A 5 -56.45 46.30 24.46
C ALA A 5 -55.03 46.07 25.08
N GLY A 6 -54.00 46.75 24.53
CA GLY A 6 -52.56 46.63 24.90
C GLY A 6 -51.74 45.89 23.81
N LYS A 7 -50.91 46.50 22.94
CA LYS A 7 -50.01 47.69 23.01
C LYS A 7 -48.76 47.43 23.89
N ALA A 8 -47.52 47.75 23.50
CA ALA A 8 -47.01 48.62 22.42
C ALA A 8 -45.62 48.21 21.88
N GLU A 9 -45.20 48.84 20.76
CA GLU A 9 -43.83 49.33 20.39
C GLU A 9 -42.57 48.45 20.62
N ALA A 10 -41.54 48.39 19.76
CA ALA A 10 -41.22 48.90 18.40
C ALA A 10 -40.02 48.04 17.85
N VAL A 11 -39.21 48.29 16.80
CA VAL A 11 -38.89 49.43 15.91
C VAL A 11 -38.39 48.91 14.53
N ASP A 12 -38.13 49.79 13.55
CA ASP A 12 -37.56 49.47 12.23
C ASP A 12 -36.18 48.79 12.20
N ALA A 13 -35.97 47.91 11.21
CA ALA A 13 -34.66 47.61 10.64
C ALA A 13 -34.76 47.01 9.22
N ALA A 14 -34.45 47.80 8.18
CA ALA A 14 -34.38 47.31 6.79
C ALA A 14 -33.08 46.52 6.53
N GLY A 15 -33.11 45.19 6.74
CA GLY A 15 -31.95 44.31 6.61
C GLY A 15 -31.65 43.86 5.17
N SER A 16 -30.72 44.53 4.48
CA SER A 16 -30.21 44.08 3.17
C SER A 16 -29.31 42.84 3.30
N GLY A 17 -29.82 41.67 2.91
CA GLY A 17 -29.06 40.41 2.92
C GLY A 17 -27.98 40.35 1.81
N PRO A 18 -26.72 40.01 2.11
CA PRO A 18 -25.62 40.10 1.14
C PRO A 18 -25.51 38.91 0.18
N GLY A 19 -25.33 39.22 -1.11
CA GLY A 19 -24.55 38.45 -2.08
C GLY A 19 -24.83 36.95 -2.23
N GLN A 20 -25.72 36.58 -3.16
CA GLN A 20 -25.66 35.25 -3.77
C GLN A 20 -24.36 35.13 -4.58
N SER A 21 -23.42 34.31 -4.11
CA SER A 21 -22.17 34.05 -4.84
C SER A 21 -22.44 33.22 -6.10
N PRO A 22 -21.83 33.56 -7.25
CA PRO A 22 -22.02 32.79 -8.48
C PRO A 22 -21.45 31.37 -8.29
N LYS A 23 -22.23 30.37 -8.67
CA LYS A 23 -21.80 28.96 -8.65
C LYS A 23 -20.53 28.82 -9.52
N PRO A 24 -19.48 28.12 -9.07
CA PRO A 24 -18.23 28.04 -9.82
C PRO A 24 -18.44 27.37 -11.17
N GLU A 25 -18.36 28.15 -12.24
CA GLU A 25 -18.54 27.64 -13.60
C GLU A 25 -17.41 26.68 -13.98
N LEU A 26 -17.77 25.41 -14.22
CA LEU A 26 -16.82 24.38 -14.62
C LEU A 26 -16.09 24.82 -15.90
N SER A 27 -14.77 24.73 -15.93
CA SER A 27 -13.98 25.14 -17.10
C SER A 27 -14.32 24.29 -18.34
N ALA A 28 -14.09 24.83 -19.55
CA ALA A 28 -14.38 24.12 -20.80
C ALA A 28 -13.70 22.72 -20.87
N ALA A 29 -12.45 22.62 -20.40
CA ALA A 29 -11.74 21.35 -20.29
C ALA A 29 -12.41 20.36 -19.31
N MET A 30 -12.99 20.86 -18.22
CA MET A 30 -13.73 20.04 -17.24
C MET A 30 -15.09 19.59 -17.81
N ARG A 31 -15.83 20.46 -18.48
CA ARG A 31 -17.06 20.10 -19.23
C ARG A 31 -16.77 19.02 -20.28
N ALA A 32 -15.70 19.17 -21.06
CA ALA A 32 -15.24 18.20 -22.06
C ALA A 32 -14.70 16.87 -21.47
N LYS A 33 -14.31 16.83 -20.19
CA LYS A 33 -13.97 15.58 -19.47
C LYS A 33 -15.22 14.86 -18.96
N ILE A 34 -16.20 15.62 -18.45
CA ILE A 34 -17.50 15.11 -18.00
C ILE A 34 -18.25 14.47 -19.18
N GLU A 35 -18.35 15.16 -20.31
CA GLU A 35 -19.10 14.66 -21.47
C GLU A 35 -18.45 13.41 -22.10
N ARG A 36 -17.11 13.33 -22.18
CA ARG A 36 -16.43 12.07 -22.58
C ARG A 36 -16.70 10.91 -21.63
N ASN A 37 -16.73 11.15 -20.32
CA ASN A 37 -17.09 10.12 -19.34
C ASN A 37 -18.57 9.68 -19.50
N ARG A 38 -19.48 10.63 -19.74
CA ARG A 38 -20.90 10.37 -20.02
C ARG A 38 -21.08 9.49 -21.26
N GLN A 39 -20.42 9.83 -22.37
CA GLN A 39 -20.45 9.06 -23.62
C GLN A 39 -19.92 7.64 -23.41
N ARG A 40 -18.80 7.48 -22.70
CA ARG A 40 -18.24 6.15 -22.36
C ARG A 40 -19.20 5.32 -21.51
N ALA A 41 -19.90 5.94 -20.56
CA ALA A 41 -20.90 5.27 -19.73
C ALA A 41 -22.16 4.86 -20.53
N LEU A 42 -22.61 5.69 -21.48
CA LEU A 42 -23.72 5.37 -22.38
C LEU A 42 -23.38 4.20 -23.31
N MET A 43 -22.18 4.20 -23.92
CA MET A 43 -21.69 3.08 -24.74
C MET A 43 -21.65 1.76 -23.94
N LEU A 44 -21.13 1.79 -22.71
CA LEU A 44 -21.10 0.61 -21.84
C LEU A 44 -22.52 0.13 -21.44
N ARG A 45 -23.49 1.05 -21.32
CA ARG A 45 -24.89 0.70 -21.06
C ARG A 45 -25.56 0.07 -22.29
N GLN A 46 -25.31 0.60 -23.50
CA GLN A 46 -25.82 0.03 -24.74
C GLN A 46 -25.22 -1.36 -25.00
N ALA A 47 -23.91 -1.53 -24.82
CA ALA A 47 -23.24 -2.83 -24.96
C ALA A 47 -23.85 -3.90 -24.04
N ARG A 48 -24.14 -3.56 -22.77
CA ARG A 48 -24.80 -4.45 -21.80
C ARG A 48 -26.26 -4.78 -22.13
N LEU A 49 -26.96 -3.93 -22.88
CA LEU A 49 -28.31 -4.21 -23.35
C LEU A 49 -28.29 -5.10 -24.59
N ALA A 50 -27.36 -4.86 -25.52
CA ALA A 50 -27.15 -5.71 -26.70
C ALA A 50 -26.59 -7.11 -26.33
N SER A 51 -25.78 -7.21 -25.28
CA SER A 51 -25.22 -8.48 -24.79
C SER A 51 -26.14 -9.21 -23.80
N ARG A 52 -27.40 -8.80 -23.65
CA ARG A 52 -28.38 -9.50 -22.81
C ARG A 52 -29.07 -10.58 -23.64
N PRO A 53 -29.03 -11.87 -23.26
CA PRO A 53 -29.75 -12.92 -23.99
C PRO A 53 -31.26 -12.65 -23.99
N LEU A 54 -31.91 -12.93 -25.12
CA LEU A 54 -33.35 -12.77 -25.33
C LEU A 54 -34.13 -13.96 -24.72
N SER A 55 -34.05 -14.11 -23.40
CA SER A 55 -34.67 -15.22 -22.65
C SER A 55 -35.52 -14.71 -21.48
N ALA A 56 -36.36 -13.69 -21.72
CA ALA A 56 -37.25 -13.11 -20.72
C ALA A 56 -38.42 -12.32 -21.37
N ALA A 57 -39.21 -12.99 -22.21
CA ALA A 57 -40.54 -12.54 -22.67
C ALA A 57 -41.36 -13.75 -23.13
N GLU A 58 -42.65 -13.74 -22.79
CA GLU A 58 -43.58 -14.88 -22.86
C GLU A 58 -43.92 -15.35 -24.29
N GLY A 59 -43.99 -16.68 -24.45
CA GLY A 59 -44.94 -17.43 -25.29
C GLY A 59 -45.27 -16.95 -26.72
N ALA A 60 -44.56 -17.48 -27.71
CA ALA A 60 -45.09 -17.71 -29.06
C ALA A 60 -44.46 -18.96 -29.70
N THR A 61 -45.27 -19.92 -30.14
CA THR A 61 -44.84 -21.18 -30.76
C THR A 61 -44.97 -21.13 -32.27
N SER A 62 -43.92 -21.52 -33.02
CA SER A 62 -44.04 -21.92 -34.43
C SER A 62 -42.80 -22.66 -34.95
N ALA A 63 -42.64 -23.92 -34.55
CA ALA A 63 -41.77 -24.88 -35.24
C ALA A 63 -42.44 -26.27 -35.24
N LYS A 64 -42.37 -26.93 -36.39
CA LYS A 64 -43.05 -28.19 -36.76
C LYS A 64 -43.06 -29.25 -35.66
N VAL A 65 -44.23 -29.84 -35.40
CA VAL A 65 -44.41 -30.94 -34.44
C VAL A 65 -43.84 -32.25 -35.01
N SER A 66 -42.70 -32.70 -34.50
CA SER A 66 -42.36 -34.12 -34.42
C SER A 66 -43.23 -34.77 -33.33
N LYS A 67 -43.54 -36.06 -33.45
CA LYS A 67 -44.24 -36.80 -32.38
C LYS A 67 -43.22 -37.21 -31.33
N THR A 68 -43.19 -36.48 -30.22
CA THR A 68 -42.30 -36.75 -29.10
C THR A 68 -43.01 -37.63 -28.07
N ILE A 69 -42.35 -38.70 -27.61
CA ILE A 69 -42.87 -39.53 -26.51
C ILE A 69 -42.20 -39.08 -25.21
N ASP A 70 -43.00 -38.79 -24.18
CA ASP A 70 -42.52 -38.47 -22.84
C ASP A 70 -42.27 -39.77 -22.06
N SER A 71 -41.04 -39.94 -21.57
CA SER A 71 -40.61 -41.07 -20.74
C SER A 71 -41.06 -40.96 -19.28
N GLY A 72 -41.68 -39.84 -18.88
CA GLY A 72 -42.06 -39.55 -17.50
C GLY A 72 -40.89 -39.16 -16.59
N ALA A 73 -39.66 -39.14 -17.11
CA ALA A 73 -38.43 -38.85 -16.39
C ALA A 73 -37.81 -37.48 -16.75
N GLY A 74 -38.54 -36.62 -17.46
CA GLY A 74 -38.08 -35.28 -17.85
C GLY A 74 -37.14 -35.24 -19.06
N PHE A 75 -36.97 -36.36 -19.76
CA PHE A 75 -36.31 -36.43 -21.07
C PHE A 75 -37.29 -36.83 -22.16
N PHE A 76 -37.35 -35.99 -23.19
CA PHE A 76 -38.05 -36.22 -24.43
C PHE A 76 -37.17 -37.02 -25.40
N ILE A 77 -37.76 -38.04 -26.03
CA ILE A 77 -37.11 -38.85 -27.06
C ILE A 77 -37.86 -38.62 -28.36
N GLU A 78 -37.13 -38.35 -29.45
CA GLU A 78 -37.68 -38.34 -30.81
C GLU A 78 -37.57 -39.74 -31.41
N GLU A 79 -38.66 -40.22 -32.01
CA GLU A 79 -38.66 -41.47 -32.78
C GLU A 79 -38.01 -41.20 -34.16
N GLU A 80 -36.76 -41.62 -34.34
CA GLU A 80 -36.17 -41.73 -35.68
C GLU A 80 -36.76 -42.96 -36.39
N GLU A 81 -37.33 -42.74 -37.58
CA GLU A 81 -38.02 -43.75 -38.39
C GLU A 81 -37.05 -44.85 -38.88
N ASP A 82 -37.48 -46.12 -38.85
CA ASP A 82 -36.61 -47.31 -38.95
C ASP A 82 -35.78 -47.41 -40.25
N GLY A 83 -34.58 -46.83 -40.21
CA GLY A 83 -33.53 -47.04 -41.21
C GLY A 83 -32.76 -48.33 -40.97
N GLU A 84 -33.22 -49.45 -41.53
CA GLU A 84 -32.56 -50.77 -41.43
C GLU A 84 -31.22 -50.86 -42.21
N GLU A 85 -30.19 -50.08 -41.85
CA GLU A 85 -28.81 -50.44 -42.22
C GLU A 85 -27.73 -49.85 -41.29
N ASP A 86 -26.61 -50.58 -41.20
CA ASP A 86 -25.34 -50.21 -40.55
C ASP A 86 -25.32 -49.91 -39.03
N GLN A 87 -26.12 -50.64 -38.23
CA GLN A 87 -25.71 -51.02 -36.86
C GLN A 87 -24.52 -52.03 -36.86
N LYS A 88 -23.51 -51.81 -37.70
CA LYS A 88 -22.18 -52.38 -37.47
C LYS A 88 -21.67 -51.80 -36.15
N ALA A 89 -21.66 -52.61 -35.10
CA ALA A 89 -21.15 -52.25 -33.80
C ALA A 89 -19.80 -51.55 -33.95
N ARG A 90 -19.79 -50.22 -33.74
CA ARG A 90 -18.58 -49.39 -33.83
C ARG A 90 -17.63 -49.90 -32.77
N LYS A 91 -16.69 -50.74 -33.18
CA LYS A 91 -15.73 -51.39 -32.30
C LYS A 91 -14.91 -50.27 -31.65
N VAL A 92 -15.26 -49.92 -30.42
CA VAL A 92 -14.64 -48.80 -29.69
C VAL A 92 -13.20 -49.22 -29.41
N VAL A 93 -12.32 -48.89 -30.35
CA VAL A 93 -10.88 -48.90 -30.14
C VAL A 93 -10.60 -47.75 -29.20
N HIS A 94 -10.78 -48.02 -27.90
CA HIS A 94 -10.04 -47.31 -26.87
C HIS A 94 -8.58 -47.45 -27.27
N GLN A 95 -8.01 -46.38 -27.84
CA GLN A 95 -6.57 -46.22 -27.80
C GLN A 95 -6.20 -46.29 -26.31
N PRO A 96 -5.19 -47.10 -25.93
CA PRO A 96 -4.74 -47.10 -24.54
C PRO A 96 -4.39 -45.67 -24.18
N ALA A 97 -4.83 -45.21 -23.00
CA ALA A 97 -4.52 -43.87 -22.54
C ALA A 97 -3.01 -43.64 -22.66
N PRO A 98 -2.55 -42.49 -23.19
CA PRO A 98 -1.12 -42.23 -23.33
C PRO A 98 -0.41 -42.55 -22.02
N VAL A 99 0.58 -43.45 -22.08
CA VAL A 99 1.36 -43.82 -20.91
C VAL A 99 2.23 -42.63 -20.57
N ILE A 100 1.70 -41.75 -19.73
CA ILE A 100 2.48 -40.75 -19.02
C ILE A 100 3.39 -41.55 -18.10
N GLU A 101 4.65 -41.72 -18.51
CA GLU A 101 5.69 -42.24 -17.64
C GLU A 101 5.72 -41.34 -16.39
N PRO A 102 5.46 -41.87 -15.18
CA PRO A 102 5.47 -41.02 -13.99
C PRO A 102 6.91 -40.57 -13.74
N ASP A 103 7.11 -39.25 -13.63
CA ASP A 103 8.42 -38.65 -13.33
C ASP A 103 8.86 -39.01 -11.89
N TYR A 104 9.40 -40.22 -11.73
CA TYR A 104 9.87 -40.74 -10.45
C TYR A 104 11.19 -40.06 -10.06
N LEU A 105 11.10 -39.12 -9.11
CA LEU A 105 12.25 -38.50 -8.46
C LEU A 105 12.92 -39.51 -7.51
N VAL A 106 14.25 -39.47 -7.43
CA VAL A 106 15.03 -40.28 -6.47
C VAL A 106 15.29 -39.45 -5.21
N CYS A 107 15.10 -40.04 -4.03
CA CYS A 107 15.27 -39.34 -2.76
C CYS A 107 16.75 -39.20 -2.34
N ASP A 108 17.29 -37.97 -2.27
CA ASP A 108 18.68 -37.68 -1.90
C ASP A 108 19.13 -38.36 -0.58
N ASP A 109 18.22 -38.44 0.40
CA ASP A 109 18.49 -39.00 1.74
C ASP A 109 18.32 -40.54 1.86
N CYS A 110 17.75 -41.24 0.85
CA CYS A 110 17.50 -42.69 0.98
C CYS A 110 17.39 -43.50 -0.34
N GLU A 111 17.72 -42.89 -1.47
CA GLU A 111 17.84 -43.48 -2.82
C GLU A 111 16.57 -44.15 -3.37
N LYS A 112 15.44 -44.02 -2.68
CA LYS A 112 14.16 -44.61 -3.10
C LYS A 112 13.44 -43.69 -4.10
N PRO A 113 12.82 -44.25 -5.16
CA PRO A 113 11.95 -43.49 -6.04
C PRO A 113 10.70 -43.04 -5.27
N PHE A 114 10.29 -41.80 -5.52
CA PHE A 114 9.03 -41.21 -5.10
C PHE A 114 8.49 -40.36 -6.26
N MET A 115 7.23 -39.96 -6.20
CA MET A 115 6.66 -39.01 -7.17
C MET A 115 6.62 -37.63 -6.53
N ASP A 116 5.56 -37.36 -5.77
CA ASP A 116 5.40 -36.14 -4.99
C ASP A 116 6.04 -36.23 -3.61
N SER A 117 6.55 -35.10 -3.12
CA SER A 117 6.75 -34.83 -1.70
C SER A 117 6.44 -33.37 -1.37
N TYR A 118 6.29 -33.04 -0.08
CA TYR A 118 6.16 -31.63 0.32
C TYR A 118 7.36 -30.78 -0.09
N LEU A 119 8.57 -31.33 -0.03
CA LEU A 119 9.82 -30.61 -0.27
C LEU A 119 10.12 -30.41 -1.76
N SER A 120 9.80 -31.39 -2.61
CA SER A 120 9.89 -31.25 -4.07
C SER A 120 8.87 -30.20 -4.54
N ASN A 121 7.59 -30.39 -4.25
CA ASN A 121 6.52 -29.49 -4.71
C ASN A 121 6.64 -28.04 -4.18
N SER A 122 7.17 -27.84 -2.97
CA SER A 122 7.30 -26.51 -2.38
C SER A 122 8.63 -25.81 -2.66
N PHE A 123 9.73 -26.56 -2.80
CA PHE A 123 11.09 -26.01 -2.79
C PHE A 123 12.02 -26.55 -3.88
N ASP A 124 11.57 -27.42 -4.79
CA ASP A 124 12.41 -28.13 -5.77
C ASP A 124 13.55 -28.95 -5.12
N LEU A 125 13.29 -29.57 -3.96
CA LEU A 125 14.25 -30.44 -3.28
C LEU A 125 13.83 -31.92 -3.34
N SER A 126 14.71 -32.78 -3.84
CA SER A 126 14.50 -34.20 -4.10
C SER A 126 14.52 -35.08 -2.83
N VAL A 127 13.72 -34.74 -1.81
CA VAL A 127 13.62 -35.50 -0.55
C VAL A 127 12.19 -35.96 -0.31
N CYS A 128 12.00 -37.25 -0.08
CA CYS A 128 10.69 -37.84 0.21
C CYS A 128 10.22 -37.49 1.65
N ASP A 129 8.90 -37.44 1.88
CA ASP A 129 8.35 -37.04 3.19
C ASP A 129 8.71 -37.96 4.37
N LYS A 130 9.27 -39.16 4.11
CA LYS A 130 9.81 -40.06 5.15
C LYS A 130 11.19 -39.65 5.66
N CYS A 131 11.95 -38.91 4.85
CA CYS A 131 13.27 -38.36 5.20
C CYS A 131 13.19 -36.89 5.64
N ARG A 132 12.00 -36.29 5.59
CA ARG A 132 11.74 -34.91 5.98
C ARG A 132 11.81 -34.72 7.50
N ASP A 133 13.02 -34.53 8.00
CA ASP A 133 13.25 -33.84 9.27
C ASP A 133 12.88 -32.35 9.16
N ASN A 134 12.11 -31.81 10.11
CA ASN A 134 11.68 -30.40 10.15
C ASN A 134 12.47 -29.54 11.15
N GLU A 135 13.31 -30.13 12.00
CA GLU A 135 13.96 -29.43 13.11
C GLU A 135 15.39 -28.98 12.78
N GLU A 136 16.16 -29.80 12.05
CA GLU A 136 17.56 -29.55 11.72
C GLU A 136 17.76 -29.28 10.21
N LYS A 137 17.62 -30.31 9.36
CA LYS A 137 17.89 -30.27 7.91
C LYS A 137 16.92 -29.38 7.16
N HIS A 138 15.61 -29.68 7.24
CA HIS A 138 14.58 -29.01 6.42
C HIS A 138 13.80 -27.95 7.19
N LYS A 139 14.44 -27.36 8.21
CA LYS A 139 13.87 -26.25 8.98
C LYS A 139 13.47 -25.10 8.07
N LEU A 140 12.25 -24.58 8.29
CA LEU A 140 11.75 -23.40 7.59
C LEU A 140 12.02 -22.13 8.42
N ILE A 141 12.56 -21.10 7.79
CA ILE A 141 12.88 -19.81 8.40
C ILE A 141 12.09 -18.67 7.73
N SER A 142 11.78 -17.63 8.49
CA SER A 142 11.03 -16.47 7.97
C SER A 142 11.89 -15.59 7.06
N ARG A 143 11.28 -14.88 6.10
CA ARG A 143 11.99 -13.88 5.27
C ARG A 143 12.76 -12.84 6.10
N THR A 144 12.20 -12.45 7.25
CA THR A 144 12.82 -11.51 8.18
C THR A 144 14.06 -12.08 8.85
N GLU A 145 13.99 -13.32 9.32
CA GLU A 145 15.08 -14.09 9.91
C GLU A 145 16.19 -14.36 8.91
N ALA A 146 15.86 -14.83 7.70
CA ALA A 146 16.80 -15.03 6.60
C ALA A 146 17.65 -13.77 6.30
N LYS A 147 17.01 -12.60 6.26
CA LYS A 147 17.68 -11.31 6.01
C LYS A 147 18.45 -10.77 7.23
N GLN A 148 18.12 -11.21 8.44
CA GLN A 148 18.78 -10.79 9.69
C GLN A 148 20.00 -11.66 9.99
N SER A 149 19.86 -12.99 9.94
CA SER A 149 20.93 -13.95 10.30
C SER A 149 22.01 -14.05 9.22
N TYR A 150 21.62 -14.09 7.94
CA TYR A 150 22.51 -14.25 6.78
C TYR A 150 22.76 -12.91 6.05
N LEU A 151 22.31 -11.80 6.64
CA LEU A 151 22.52 -10.41 6.19
C LEU A 151 22.04 -10.07 4.76
N LEU A 152 21.29 -10.99 4.13
CA LEU A 152 20.83 -10.96 2.73
C LEU A 152 19.86 -9.80 2.41
N LYS A 153 19.85 -9.38 1.15
CA LYS A 153 18.93 -8.37 0.62
C LYS A 153 17.77 -9.05 -0.12
N ASP A 154 16.68 -8.31 -0.35
CA ASP A 154 15.51 -8.84 -1.06
C ASP A 154 15.82 -9.31 -2.50
N CYS A 155 16.82 -8.70 -3.15
CA CYS A 155 17.29 -9.15 -4.47
C CYS A 155 18.00 -10.51 -4.43
N ASP A 156 18.68 -10.86 -3.33
CA ASP A 156 19.40 -12.13 -3.21
C ASP A 156 18.41 -13.30 -3.03
N LEU A 157 17.22 -13.03 -2.46
CA LEU A 157 16.13 -14.00 -2.33
C LEU A 157 15.23 -14.08 -3.58
N ASP A 158 14.76 -12.93 -4.09
CA ASP A 158 13.71 -12.88 -5.13
C ASP A 158 14.23 -12.76 -6.57
N LYS A 159 15.51 -12.40 -6.81
CA LYS A 159 16.03 -12.11 -8.16
C LYS A 159 17.25 -12.92 -8.61
N ARG A 160 18.14 -13.34 -7.69
CA ARG A 160 19.28 -14.19 -8.07
C ARG A 160 18.78 -15.55 -8.55
N GLU A 161 19.35 -16.03 -9.64
CA GLU A 161 19.06 -17.35 -10.21
C GLU A 161 19.79 -18.47 -9.44
N PRO A 162 19.15 -19.63 -9.18
CA PRO A 162 17.71 -19.85 -9.25
C PRO A 162 16.98 -19.02 -8.15
N PRO A 163 15.79 -18.44 -8.43
CA PRO A 163 15.01 -17.72 -7.43
C PRO A 163 14.56 -18.66 -6.30
N LEU A 164 14.68 -18.23 -5.04
CA LEU A 164 14.32 -19.10 -3.92
C LEU A 164 12.81 -19.21 -3.76
N ARG A 165 12.27 -20.43 -3.85
CA ARG A 165 10.87 -20.72 -3.54
C ARG A 165 10.55 -20.47 -2.07
N PHE A 166 9.29 -20.17 -1.78
CA PHE A 166 8.79 -19.90 -0.44
C PHE A 166 7.34 -20.37 -0.28
N ILE A 167 6.98 -20.74 0.94
CA ILE A 167 5.60 -21.04 1.33
C ILE A 167 4.99 -19.80 2.00
N LEU A 168 3.73 -19.51 1.72
CA LEU A 168 2.96 -18.46 2.40
C LEU A 168 2.20 -19.05 3.60
N LYS A 169 2.35 -18.44 4.77
CA LYS A 169 1.64 -18.83 6.00
C LYS A 169 1.08 -17.60 6.71
N LYS A 170 -0.14 -17.69 7.27
CA LYS A 170 -0.73 -16.63 8.09
C LYS A 170 0.20 -16.27 9.25
N ASN A 171 0.35 -14.98 9.54
CA ASN A 171 1.25 -14.53 10.59
C ASN A 171 0.72 -14.97 11.98
N PRO A 172 1.51 -15.71 12.78
CA PRO A 172 1.03 -16.31 14.04
C PRO A 172 0.72 -15.28 15.13
N HIS A 173 1.31 -14.08 15.08
CA HIS A 173 1.04 -13.02 16.06
C HIS A 173 -0.26 -12.26 15.72
N ASN A 174 -0.60 -12.12 14.44
CA ASN A 174 -1.85 -11.47 14.02
C ASN A 174 -2.27 -11.93 12.60
N PRO A 175 -3.33 -12.75 12.47
CA PRO A 175 -3.82 -13.20 11.16
C PRO A 175 -4.35 -12.10 10.23
N ARG A 176 -4.50 -10.85 10.69
CA ARG A 176 -4.84 -9.68 9.84
C ARG A 176 -3.61 -9.01 9.20
N TRP A 177 -2.39 -9.35 9.62
CA TRP A 177 -1.18 -8.92 8.91
C TRP A 177 -0.97 -9.75 7.64
N GLY A 178 -0.16 -9.24 6.72
CA GLY A 178 0.17 -9.95 5.48
C GLY A 178 0.83 -11.31 5.72
N ASP A 179 0.65 -12.23 4.78
CA ASP A 179 1.19 -13.58 4.89
C ASP A 179 2.72 -13.60 4.95
N MET A 180 3.24 -14.39 5.88
CA MET A 180 4.67 -14.59 6.08
C MET A 180 5.20 -15.55 5.02
N LYS A 181 6.23 -15.13 4.29
CA LYS A 181 7.04 -16.01 3.45
C LYS A 181 8.01 -16.82 4.32
N LEU A 182 7.94 -18.15 4.19
CA LEU A 182 8.85 -19.12 4.78
C LEU A 182 9.75 -19.72 3.69
N TYR A 183 11.05 -19.68 3.91
CA TYR A 183 12.08 -20.23 3.02
C TYR A 183 12.75 -21.43 3.70
N LEU A 184 13.30 -22.36 2.91
CA LEU A 184 14.07 -23.50 3.43
C LEU A 184 15.46 -23.03 3.91
N LYS A 185 15.82 -23.30 5.17
CA LYS A 185 17.09 -22.87 5.78
C LYS A 185 18.30 -23.22 4.91
N LEU A 186 18.39 -24.49 4.49
CA LEU A 186 19.47 -25.04 3.65
C LEU A 186 19.65 -24.29 2.32
N GLN A 187 18.56 -23.80 1.70
CA GLN A 187 18.65 -22.99 0.47
C GLN A 187 19.12 -21.57 0.75
N VAL A 188 18.70 -20.98 1.87
CA VAL A 188 19.18 -19.66 2.31
C VAL A 188 20.66 -19.70 2.68
N GLU A 189 21.15 -20.80 3.24
CA GLU A 189 22.57 -21.01 3.55
C GLU A 189 23.43 -21.14 2.29
N LYS A 190 23.00 -21.93 1.29
CA LYS A 190 23.66 -21.97 -0.03
C LYS A 190 23.69 -20.58 -0.68
N ARG A 191 22.55 -19.87 -0.68
CA ARG A 191 22.44 -18.48 -1.18
C ARG A 191 23.28 -17.48 -0.36
N CYS A 192 23.56 -17.76 0.91
CA CYS A 192 24.46 -16.94 1.73
C CYS A 192 25.91 -17.09 1.26
N MET A 193 26.37 -18.33 1.04
CA MET A 193 27.71 -18.61 0.50
C MET A 193 27.88 -18.01 -0.92
N GLU A 194 26.84 -18.08 -1.78
CA GLU A 194 26.81 -17.42 -3.10
C GLU A 194 26.86 -15.87 -3.05
N VAL A 195 26.62 -15.26 -1.89
CA VAL A 195 26.56 -13.79 -1.69
C VAL A 195 27.81 -13.26 -0.98
N TRP A 196 28.34 -14.00 -0.01
CA TRP A 196 29.47 -13.58 0.83
C TRP A 196 30.78 -14.33 0.55
N GLY A 197 30.74 -15.47 -0.16
CA GLY A 197 31.92 -16.28 -0.49
C GLY A 197 32.36 -17.21 0.65
N SER A 198 32.62 -16.66 1.84
CA SER A 198 32.97 -17.41 3.05
C SER A 198 32.04 -17.06 4.23
N GLU A 199 32.01 -17.94 5.24
CA GLU A 199 31.32 -17.66 6.51
C GLU A 199 32.07 -16.58 7.33
N GLU A 200 33.40 -16.53 7.23
CA GLU A 200 34.23 -15.46 7.82
C GLU A 200 33.80 -14.06 7.34
N ALA A 201 33.58 -13.89 6.03
CA ALA A 201 33.12 -12.62 5.46
C ALA A 201 31.68 -12.25 5.88
N LEU A 202 30.85 -13.23 6.25
CA LEU A 202 29.54 -12.99 6.86
C LEU A 202 29.71 -12.54 8.33
N GLU A 203 30.63 -13.14 9.08
CA GLU A 203 30.94 -12.81 10.47
C GLU A 203 31.52 -11.40 10.61
N GLU A 204 32.54 -11.03 9.82
CA GLU A 204 33.07 -9.66 9.72
C GLU A 204 31.95 -8.65 9.39
N ALA A 205 31.04 -9.03 8.49
CA ALA A 205 29.88 -8.21 8.12
C ALA A 205 28.77 -8.17 9.20
N ARG A 206 28.78 -9.08 10.18
CA ARG A 206 27.99 -8.97 11.42
C ARG A 206 28.67 -8.02 12.39
N GLU A 207 29.92 -8.28 12.77
CA GLU A 207 30.66 -7.48 13.76
C GLU A 207 30.71 -6.00 13.40
N THR A 208 31.09 -5.67 12.16
CA THR A 208 31.10 -4.28 11.67
C THR A 208 29.70 -3.64 11.68
N ARG A 209 28.62 -4.42 11.56
CA ARG A 209 27.23 -3.93 11.76
C ARG A 209 26.89 -3.77 13.24
N GLU A 210 27.40 -4.61 14.14
CA GLU A 210 27.27 -4.46 15.61
C GLU A 210 27.94 -3.16 16.07
N GLU A 211 29.22 -2.97 15.77
CA GLU A 211 29.98 -1.76 16.06
C GLU A 211 29.28 -0.50 15.53
N ASN A 212 28.79 -0.53 14.29
CA ASN A 212 28.08 0.60 13.72
C ASN A 212 26.74 0.89 14.42
N LYS A 213 26.04 -0.11 14.97
CA LYS A 213 24.88 0.11 15.86
C LYS A 213 25.33 0.80 17.13
N GLU A 214 26.41 0.33 17.77
CA GLU A 214 26.97 0.86 19.02
C GLU A 214 27.39 2.32 18.89
N VAL A 215 28.22 2.62 17.89
CA VAL A 215 28.67 3.97 17.52
C VAL A 215 27.46 4.88 17.21
N GLN A 216 26.40 4.36 16.59
CA GLN A 216 25.16 5.12 16.41
C GLN A 216 24.37 5.32 17.71
N LYS A 217 24.27 4.32 18.61
CA LYS A 217 23.65 4.47 19.95
C LYS A 217 24.38 5.60 20.70
N GLN A 218 25.71 5.58 20.76
CA GLN A 218 26.51 6.59 21.46
C GLN A 218 26.38 7.98 20.81
N LYS A 219 26.42 8.09 19.48
CA LYS A 219 26.19 9.36 18.77
C LYS A 219 24.79 9.93 19.05
N ARG A 220 23.74 9.08 19.11
CA ARG A 220 22.37 9.48 19.47
C ARG A 220 22.27 9.93 20.94
N PHE A 221 22.93 9.24 21.87
CA PHE A 221 22.99 9.63 23.28
C PHE A 221 23.71 10.97 23.48
N ASN A 222 24.92 11.11 22.91
CA ASN A 222 25.71 12.35 22.96
C ASN A 222 24.94 13.54 22.35
N LYS A 223 24.17 13.32 21.27
CA LYS A 223 23.26 14.33 20.70
C LYS A 223 22.18 14.76 21.71
N LYS A 224 21.45 13.82 22.31
CA LYS A 224 20.44 14.12 23.35
C LYS A 224 21.03 14.90 24.53
N VAL A 225 22.22 14.52 25.01
CA VAL A 225 22.92 15.24 26.09
C VAL A 225 23.31 16.66 25.67
N LYS A 226 23.78 16.86 24.43
CA LYS A 226 24.09 18.20 23.88
C LYS A 226 22.84 19.08 23.73
N GLU A 227 21.70 18.48 23.36
CA GLU A 227 20.40 19.16 23.24
C GLU A 227 19.85 19.54 24.63
N LEU A 228 19.87 18.64 25.61
CA LEU A 228 19.51 18.92 27.00
C LEU A 228 20.39 20.04 27.60
N ARG A 229 21.71 19.95 27.42
CA ARG A 229 22.66 21.02 27.81
C ARG A 229 22.46 22.33 27.04
N ARG A 230 21.75 22.35 25.91
CA ARG A 230 21.35 23.60 25.23
C ARG A 230 20.09 24.17 25.87
N ALA A 231 19.06 23.34 26.06
CA ALA A 231 17.78 23.73 26.67
C ALA A 231 17.97 24.39 28.05
N VAL A 232 18.72 23.75 28.94
CA VAL A 232 18.99 24.28 30.30
C VAL A 232 19.74 25.62 30.27
N ARG A 233 20.67 25.82 29.33
CA ARG A 233 21.36 27.11 29.17
C ARG A 233 20.43 28.19 28.61
N SER A 234 19.54 27.86 27.66
CA SER A 234 18.56 28.84 27.17
C SER A 234 17.50 29.22 28.20
N SER A 235 17.15 28.35 29.15
CA SER A 235 16.25 28.71 30.26
C SER A 235 16.92 29.49 31.38
N MET A 236 18.25 29.40 31.53
CA MET A 236 19.03 30.18 32.50
C MET A 236 19.61 31.48 31.93
N TRP A 237 19.65 31.63 30.59
CA TRP A 237 20.28 32.75 29.90
C TRP A 237 19.36 33.36 28.84
N THR A 238 18.31 34.02 29.31
CA THR A 238 17.63 35.06 28.53
C THR A 238 18.52 36.31 28.54
N LYS A 239 19.02 36.72 27.37
CA LYS A 239 19.52 38.10 27.25
C LYS A 239 18.31 39.03 27.32
N ASP A 240 18.38 40.05 28.18
CA ASP A 240 17.44 41.16 28.08
C ASP A 240 17.66 41.90 26.75
N THR A 241 16.79 41.63 25.79
CA THR A 241 16.67 42.40 24.54
C THR A 241 15.74 43.59 24.73
N SER A 242 15.69 44.14 25.95
CA SER A 242 14.99 45.38 26.27
C SER A 242 15.71 46.53 25.58
N VAL A 243 15.22 46.91 24.40
CA VAL A 243 15.74 48.07 23.67
C VAL A 243 15.36 49.30 24.46
N HIS A 244 16.34 50.11 24.84
CA HIS A 244 16.11 51.31 25.63
C HIS A 244 15.21 52.28 24.86
N GLN A 245 13.98 52.49 25.35
CA GLN A 245 13.08 53.51 24.80
C GLN A 245 13.56 54.89 25.24
N HIS A 246 14.16 55.62 24.30
CA HIS A 246 14.67 56.96 24.54
C HIS A 246 13.53 57.95 24.85
N GLN A 247 13.52 58.47 26.08
CA GLN A 247 12.70 59.64 26.44
C GLN A 247 13.54 60.90 26.25
N TYR A 248 13.26 61.63 25.18
CA TYR A 248 13.95 62.88 24.88
C TYR A 248 13.40 64.03 25.73
N GLY A 249 14.31 64.85 26.26
CA GLY A 249 14.01 66.04 27.05
C GLY A 249 13.58 67.24 26.20
N PRO A 250 13.59 68.46 26.79
CA PRO A 250 13.31 69.68 26.06
C PRO A 250 14.30 69.93 24.91
N GLU A 251 13.89 70.79 23.99
CA GLU A 251 14.63 71.12 22.77
C GLU A 251 15.64 72.23 23.01
N GLU A 252 16.90 71.98 22.68
CA GLU A 252 17.96 72.98 22.63
C GLU A 252 18.15 73.44 21.18
N VAL A 253 18.17 74.76 20.96
CA VAL A 253 18.56 75.33 19.65
C VAL A 253 20.08 75.38 19.63
N VAL A 254 20.70 74.82 18.58
CA VAL A 254 22.17 74.86 18.42
C VAL A 254 22.54 76.08 17.58
N ASP A 255 21.98 76.18 16.37
CA ASP A 255 22.21 77.28 15.45
C ASP A 255 20.88 77.79 14.86
N PRO A 256 20.49 79.06 15.12
CA PRO A 256 19.20 79.62 14.70
C PRO A 256 19.17 80.15 13.26
N GLU A 257 20.28 80.10 12.53
CA GLU A 257 20.35 80.48 11.10
C GLU A 257 20.22 79.28 10.15
N GLU A 258 20.34 78.05 10.66
CA GLU A 258 20.21 76.79 9.90
C GLU A 258 19.09 75.87 10.47
N ASP A 259 18.17 76.41 11.30
CA ASP A 259 17.05 75.69 11.93
C ASP A 259 17.44 74.36 12.62
N LEU A 260 18.64 74.32 13.24
CA LEU A 260 19.22 73.13 13.85
C LEU A 260 18.84 72.97 15.33
N TYR A 261 18.06 71.94 15.62
CA TYR A 261 17.60 71.57 16.96
C TYR A 261 18.27 70.30 17.48
N LYS A 262 18.49 70.25 18.80
CA LYS A 262 19.06 69.10 19.51
C LYS A 262 18.10 68.61 20.60
N LYS A 263 18.00 67.29 20.73
CA LYS A 263 17.28 66.58 21.79
C LYS A 263 18.23 65.62 22.51
N THR A 264 18.29 65.69 23.83
CA THR A 264 19.07 64.75 24.66
C THR A 264 18.13 63.78 25.39
N CYS A 265 18.48 62.51 25.44
CA CYS A 265 17.69 61.47 26.10
C CYS A 265 17.96 61.45 27.60
N SER A 266 16.95 61.79 28.42
CA SER A 266 17.11 61.98 29.89
C SER A 266 17.62 60.74 30.62
N THR A 267 17.35 59.56 30.09
CA THR A 267 17.63 58.25 30.70
C THR A 267 18.94 57.60 30.25
N CYS A 268 19.63 58.12 29.23
CA CYS A 268 20.88 57.51 28.74
C CYS A 268 21.88 58.45 28.05
N GLY A 269 21.59 59.76 27.93
CA GLY A 269 22.48 60.72 27.29
C GLY A 269 22.61 60.62 25.77
N HIS A 270 21.79 59.81 25.09
CA HIS A 270 21.77 59.77 23.62
C HIS A 270 21.30 61.12 23.05
N GLU A 271 22.08 61.69 22.14
CA GLU A 271 21.77 62.97 21.49
C GLU A 271 21.18 62.74 20.10
N LEU A 272 20.17 63.53 19.73
CA LEU A 272 19.52 63.47 18.42
C LEU A 272 19.39 64.91 17.90
N THR A 273 20.19 65.24 16.89
CA THR A 273 20.12 66.50 16.14
C THR A 273 19.20 66.34 14.93
N TYR A 274 18.42 67.37 14.63
CA TYR A 274 17.47 67.39 13.53
C TYR A 274 17.13 68.84 13.13
N GLU A 275 16.83 69.01 11.85
CA GLU A 275 16.36 70.25 11.23
C GLU A 275 14.82 70.35 11.35
N LYS A 276 14.25 71.57 11.40
CA LYS A 276 12.80 71.77 11.27
C LYS A 276 12.47 72.51 9.97
N MET A 277 11.44 72.01 9.29
CA MET A 277 10.85 72.54 8.05
C MET A 277 9.37 72.85 8.28
#